data_AF-A0AAW1XBJ8-F1
#
_entry.id   AF-A0AAW1XBJ8-F1
#
_cell.length_a   1.000
_cell.length_b   1.000
_cell.length_c   1.000
_cell.angle_alpha   90.00
_cell.angle_beta   90.00
_cell.angle_gamma   90.00
#
_symmetry.space_group_name_H-M   'P 1'
#
loop_
_entity.id
_entity.type
_entity.pdbx_description
1 polymer ?
#
loop_
_entity_poly.entity_id
_entity_poly.type
_entity_poly.pdbx_seq_one_letter_code
_entity_poly.pdbx_strand_id
1 'polypeptide(L)'
;MTPNQAALEALRGSNIELMLGCPKLHSSRPSQQPFQCTNWVKTNVLNFYPSVRIKYIAVGNEVSPVNGDTSLAKFLLPAMQNVYQAIRSAGLHDRIKVSTAIDMTLIGVSYPPSQGAFRGDVRGYLDPIIGYMVYCSSTTTC
;
A
#
# COMPACT_ATOMS: atom_id res chain seq x y z
N MET A 1 -1.66 7.12 11.72
CA MET A 1 -1.14 8.32 11.03
C MET A 1 -1.93 8.55 9.76
N THR A 2 -2.62 9.67 9.62
CA THR A 2 -3.27 10.07 8.36
C THR A 2 -2.36 11.03 7.58
N PRO A 3 -2.42 11.08 6.24
CA PRO A 3 -1.64 12.03 5.44
C PRO A 3 -1.83 13.49 5.90
N ASN A 4 -0.73 14.24 5.95
CA ASN A 4 -0.73 15.65 6.36
C ASN A 4 -1.44 16.51 5.31
N GLN A 5 -2.62 17.03 5.66
CA GLN A 5 -3.46 17.79 4.75
C GLN A 5 -2.82 19.12 4.33
N ALA A 6 -2.15 19.83 5.25
CA ALA A 6 -1.50 21.10 4.94
C ALA A 6 -0.35 20.90 3.92
N ALA A 7 0.39 19.80 4.03
CA ALA A 7 1.41 19.45 3.05
C ALA A 7 0.78 19.13 1.68
N LEU A 8 -0.32 18.38 1.64
CA LEU A 8 -1.03 18.08 0.38
C LEU A 8 -1.59 19.35 -0.28
N GLU A 9 -2.14 20.27 0.49
CA GLU A 9 -2.59 21.57 -0.03
C GLU A 9 -1.42 22.39 -0.60
N ALA A 10 -0.30 22.48 0.12
CA ALA A 10 0.88 23.19 -0.35
C ALA A 10 1.50 22.60 -1.63
N LEU A 11 1.29 21.30 -1.89
CA LEU A 11 1.85 20.59 -3.04
C LEU A 11 0.97 20.71 -4.31
N ARG A 12 -0.21 21.32 -4.23
CA ARG A 12 -1.05 21.54 -5.43
C ARG A 12 -0.30 22.35 -6.48
N GLY A 13 -0.29 21.86 -7.72
CA GLY A 13 0.36 22.52 -8.87
C GLY A 13 1.90 22.47 -8.86
N SER A 14 2.54 21.88 -7.84
CA SER A 14 4.00 21.86 -7.70
C SER A 14 4.73 20.96 -8.70
N ASN A 15 4.02 20.08 -9.38
CA ASN A 15 4.58 18.99 -10.20
C ASN A 15 5.46 17.97 -9.44
N ILE A 16 5.55 18.03 -8.12
CA ILE A 16 6.28 17.04 -7.31
C ILE A 16 5.46 15.75 -7.24
N GLU A 17 6.08 14.63 -7.60
CA GLU A 17 5.47 13.31 -7.51
C GLU A 17 5.55 12.74 -6.10
N LEU A 18 4.44 12.18 -5.60
CA LEU A 18 4.32 11.74 -4.22
C LEU A 18 4.05 10.24 -4.09
N MET A 19 4.65 9.67 -3.04
CA MET A 19 4.25 8.41 -2.43
C MET A 19 3.52 8.72 -1.12
N LEU A 20 2.27 8.29 -1.01
CA LEU A 20 1.47 8.50 0.20
C LEU A 20 1.49 7.26 1.09
N GLY A 21 1.93 7.45 2.34
CA GLY A 21 1.76 6.46 3.39
C GLY A 21 0.29 6.34 3.78
N CYS A 22 -0.29 5.17 3.56
CA CYS A 22 -1.57 4.79 4.13
C CYS A 22 -1.30 4.05 5.45
N PRO A 23 -1.88 4.51 6.58
CA PRO A 23 -1.69 3.84 7.85
C PRO A 23 -2.15 2.39 7.79
N LYS A 24 -1.80 1.61 8.82
CA LYS A 24 -2.34 0.26 9.02
C LYS A 24 -3.87 0.36 9.14
N LEU A 25 -4.58 0.15 8.02
CA LEU A 25 -6.05 0.15 7.96
C LEU A 25 -6.56 -1.16 8.54
N HIS A 26 -6.48 -1.28 9.85
CA HIS A 26 -7.01 -2.38 10.60
C HIS A 26 -8.32 -1.93 11.27
N SER A 27 -9.27 -2.84 11.32
CA SER A 27 -10.55 -2.62 11.98
C SER A 27 -10.79 -3.77 12.94
N SER A 28 -11.29 -3.46 14.15
CA SER A 28 -11.80 -4.48 15.08
C SER A 28 -12.96 -5.27 14.46
N ARG A 29 -13.62 -4.72 13.43
CA ARG A 29 -14.64 -5.36 12.60
C ARG A 29 -14.13 -5.48 11.16
N PRO A 30 -13.66 -6.66 10.72
CA PRO A 30 -13.10 -6.85 9.38
C PRO A 30 -14.04 -6.41 8.24
N SER A 31 -15.36 -6.58 8.42
CA SER A 31 -16.39 -6.16 7.47
C SER A 31 -16.41 -4.65 7.19
N GLN A 32 -15.85 -3.81 8.08
CA GLN A 32 -15.78 -2.37 7.89
C GLN A 32 -14.52 -1.92 7.15
N GLN A 33 -13.53 -2.79 6.97
CA GLN A 33 -12.27 -2.43 6.33
C GLN A 33 -12.44 -1.92 4.89
N PRO A 34 -13.30 -2.52 4.03
CA PRO A 34 -13.52 -1.99 2.68
C PRO A 34 -14.03 -0.55 2.68
N PHE A 35 -15.03 -0.25 3.51
CA PHE A 35 -15.57 1.11 3.65
C PHE A 35 -14.50 2.11 4.13
N GLN A 36 -13.69 1.72 5.11
CA GLN A 36 -12.60 2.55 5.61
C GLN A 36 -11.54 2.84 4.53
N CYS A 37 -11.18 1.84 3.73
CA CYS A 37 -10.24 2.00 2.61
C CYS A 37 -10.79 2.96 1.56
N THR A 38 -12.05 2.79 1.14
CA THR A 38 -12.71 3.68 0.19
C THR A 38 -12.78 5.12 0.70
N ASN A 39 -13.17 5.31 1.97
CA ASN A 39 -13.23 6.64 2.57
C ASN A 39 -11.85 7.29 2.71
N TRP A 40 -10.82 6.49 3.00
CA TRP A 40 -9.44 6.95 3.06
C TRP A 40 -8.95 7.41 1.67
N VAL A 41 -9.22 6.63 0.62
CA VAL A 41 -8.87 6.99 -0.77
C VAL A 41 -9.59 8.27 -1.19
N LYS A 42 -10.90 8.39 -0.91
CA LYS A 42 -11.65 9.60 -1.21
C LYS A 42 -11.03 10.82 -0.55
N THR A 43 -10.81 10.74 0.76
CA THR A 43 -10.33 11.87 1.58
C THR A 43 -8.91 12.29 1.23
N ASN A 44 -8.00 11.33 1.03
CA ASN A 44 -6.56 11.62 0.95
C ASN A 44 -5.97 11.55 -0.45
N VAL A 45 -6.70 10.98 -1.42
CA VAL A 45 -6.23 10.84 -2.80
C VAL A 45 -7.13 11.63 -3.74
N LEU A 46 -8.43 11.31 -3.78
CA LEU A 46 -9.34 11.88 -4.78
C LEU A 46 -9.57 13.39 -4.59
N ASN A 47 -9.60 13.89 -3.36
CA ASN A 47 -9.73 15.33 -3.08
C ASN A 47 -8.52 16.19 -3.51
N PHE A 48 -7.38 15.54 -3.78
CA PHE A 48 -6.12 16.21 -4.13
C PHE A 48 -5.68 15.94 -5.56
N TYR A 49 -6.09 14.83 -6.15
CA TYR A 49 -5.84 14.50 -7.55
C TYR A 49 -6.75 15.32 -8.50
N PRO A 50 -6.25 15.78 -9.66
CA PRO A 50 -4.90 15.65 -10.19
C PRO A 50 -3.94 16.78 -9.76
N SER A 51 -4.41 17.77 -8.98
CA SER A 51 -3.60 18.93 -8.62
C SER A 51 -2.34 18.57 -7.81
N VAL A 52 -2.38 17.48 -7.05
CA VAL A 52 -1.23 16.85 -6.41
C VAL A 52 -0.89 15.57 -7.18
N ARG A 53 0.38 15.41 -7.59
CA ARG A 53 0.83 14.27 -8.41
C ARG A 53 1.11 13.03 -7.57
N ILE A 54 0.06 12.40 -7.06
CA ILE A 54 0.17 11.13 -6.32
C ILE A 54 0.48 10.00 -7.31
N LYS A 55 1.56 9.24 -7.10
CA LYS A 55 2.01 8.13 -7.95
C LYS A 55 1.95 6.79 -7.26
N TYR A 56 2.19 6.76 -5.95
CA TYR A 56 2.23 5.53 -5.17
C TYR A 56 1.46 5.67 -3.87
N ILE A 57 0.82 4.59 -3.44
CA ILE A 57 0.23 4.45 -2.11
C ILE A 57 0.92 3.29 -1.41
N ALA A 58 1.58 3.56 -0.29
CA ALA A 58 2.21 2.57 0.57
C ALA A 58 1.25 2.16 1.67
N VAL A 59 0.58 1.01 1.54
CA VAL A 59 -0.35 0.50 2.54
C VAL A 59 0.44 -0.20 3.64
N GLY A 60 0.39 0.34 4.85
CA GLY A 60 1.17 -0.15 5.98
C GLY A 60 2.65 0.24 5.90
N ASN A 61 3.23 0.46 7.07
CA ASN A 61 4.67 0.65 7.25
C ASN A 61 5.20 -0.51 8.09
N GLU A 62 6.11 -1.29 7.52
CA GLU A 62 6.89 -2.32 8.23
C GLU A 62 6.00 -3.30 9.02
N VAL A 63 4.89 -3.71 8.41
CA VAL A 63 4.02 -4.72 9.02
C VAL A 63 4.74 -6.07 8.92
N SER A 64 4.98 -6.70 10.07
CA SER A 64 5.71 -7.96 10.17
C SER A 64 4.84 -9.07 10.76
N PRO A 65 4.89 -10.29 10.19
CA PRO A 65 4.19 -11.45 10.73
C PRO A 65 4.94 -12.12 11.89
N VAL A 66 6.19 -11.72 12.14
CA VAL A 66 7.09 -12.36 13.11
C VAL A 66 7.62 -11.42 14.20
N ASN A 67 7.53 -10.10 13.99
CA ASN A 67 8.00 -9.08 14.94
C ASN A 67 6.90 -8.04 15.20
N GLY A 68 6.75 -7.59 16.45
CA GLY A 68 5.82 -6.52 16.80
C GLY A 68 4.35 -6.85 16.49
N ASP A 69 3.74 -6.07 15.59
CA ASP A 69 2.30 -6.08 15.24
C ASP A 69 1.86 -7.31 14.41
N THR A 70 2.19 -8.52 14.85
CA THR A 70 1.85 -9.78 14.14
C THR A 70 0.34 -9.94 13.92
N SER A 71 -0.47 -9.43 14.84
CA SER A 71 -1.93 -9.42 14.74
C SER A 71 -2.46 -8.57 13.57
N LEU A 72 -1.67 -7.61 13.08
CA LEU A 72 -2.01 -6.73 11.97
C LEU A 72 -1.64 -7.30 10.60
N ALA A 73 -0.69 -8.24 10.54
CA ALA A 73 -0.21 -8.84 9.29
C ALA A 73 -1.35 -9.42 8.44
N LYS A 74 -2.31 -10.11 9.08
CA LYS A 74 -3.48 -10.69 8.40
C LYS A 74 -4.39 -9.67 7.70
N PHE A 75 -4.30 -8.38 8.07
CA PHE A 75 -5.12 -7.32 7.50
C PHE A 75 -4.46 -6.57 6.35
N LEU A 76 -3.15 -6.79 6.12
CA LEU A 76 -2.40 -6.01 5.14
C LEU A 76 -2.87 -6.30 3.70
N LEU A 77 -2.87 -7.57 3.28
CA LEU A 77 -3.28 -7.93 1.92
C LEU A 77 -4.74 -7.51 1.62
N PRO A 78 -5.73 -7.79 2.51
CA PRO A 78 -7.08 -7.25 2.34
C PRO A 78 -7.13 -5.72 2.23
N ALA A 79 -6.34 -4.98 3.01
CA ALA A 79 -6.26 -3.53 2.90
C ALA A 79 -5.70 -3.08 1.56
N MET A 80 -4.61 -3.71 1.07
CA MET A 80 -4.04 -3.44 -0.24
C MET A 80 -5.06 -3.67 -1.36
N GLN A 81 -5.81 -4.77 -1.28
CA GLN A 81 -6.87 -5.09 -2.24
C GLN A 81 -7.98 -4.04 -2.25
N ASN A 82 -8.47 -3.65 -1.08
CA ASN A 82 -9.54 -2.65 -0.97
C ASN A 82 -9.09 -1.26 -1.46
N VAL A 83 -7.86 -0.84 -1.12
CA VAL A 83 -7.28 0.42 -1.63
C VAL A 83 -7.11 0.38 -3.14
N TYR A 84 -6.60 -0.73 -3.70
CA TYR A 84 -6.47 -0.90 -5.15
C TYR A 84 -7.83 -0.85 -5.85
N GLN A 85 -8.85 -1.52 -5.33
CA GLN A 85 -10.20 -1.47 -5.92
C GLN A 85 -10.78 -0.06 -5.87
N ALA A 86 -10.63 0.68 -4.76
CA ALA A 86 -11.08 2.07 -4.69
C ALA A 86 -10.39 2.98 -5.72
N ILE A 87 -9.08 2.82 -5.93
CA ILE A 87 -8.31 3.53 -6.97
C ILE A 87 -8.74 3.10 -8.38
N ARG A 88 -8.99 1.80 -8.59
CA ARG A 88 -9.45 1.25 -9.87
C ARG A 88 -10.85 1.74 -10.22
N SER A 89 -11.78 1.76 -9.27
CA SER A 89 -13.13 2.31 -9.44
C SER A 89 -13.13 3.81 -9.79
N ALA A 90 -12.09 4.55 -9.40
CA ALA A 90 -11.88 5.93 -9.81
C ALA A 90 -11.18 6.06 -11.18
N GLY A 91 -10.84 4.95 -11.85
CA GLY A 91 -10.13 4.96 -13.14
C GLY A 91 -8.64 5.31 -13.04
N LEU A 92 -8.04 5.24 -11.85
CA LEU A 92 -6.68 5.74 -11.59
C LEU A 92 -5.61 4.64 -11.46
N HIS A 93 -5.95 3.37 -11.65
CA HIS A 93 -5.06 2.22 -11.44
C HIS A 93 -3.81 2.18 -12.34
N ASP A 94 -3.86 2.81 -13.52
CA ASP A 94 -2.67 2.99 -14.37
C ASP A 94 -1.79 4.18 -13.95
N ARG A 95 -2.34 5.12 -13.18
CA ARG A 95 -1.67 6.37 -12.78
C ARG A 95 -1.09 6.29 -11.37
N ILE A 96 -1.80 5.60 -10.47
CA ILE A 96 -1.50 5.46 -9.04
C ILE A 96 -1.35 3.98 -8.71
N LYS A 97 -0.14 3.56 -8.32
CA LYS A 97 0.16 2.16 -7.98
C LYS A 97 0.09 1.94 -6.47
N VAL A 98 -0.43 0.79 -6.06
CA VAL A 98 -0.55 0.39 -4.65
C VAL A 98 0.59 -0.58 -4.31
N SER A 99 1.27 -0.34 -3.20
CA SER A 99 2.37 -1.14 -2.70
C SER A 99 2.32 -1.19 -1.16
N THR A 100 3.33 -1.79 -0.53
CA THR A 100 3.55 -1.77 0.92
C THR A 100 5.03 -1.50 1.21
N ALA A 101 5.34 -0.89 2.36
CA ALA A 101 6.71 -0.73 2.83
C ALA A 101 7.08 -1.90 3.74
N ILE A 102 8.15 -2.62 3.41
CA ILE A 102 8.66 -3.76 4.18
C ILE A 102 9.92 -3.38 4.96
N ASP A 103 10.13 -4.07 6.08
CA ASP A 103 11.37 -3.99 6.85
C ASP A 103 12.37 -5.06 6.40
N MET A 104 13.67 -4.76 6.52
CA MET A 104 14.74 -5.65 6.08
C MET A 104 14.88 -6.90 6.97
N THR A 105 14.30 -6.94 8.18
CA THR A 105 14.32 -8.15 9.03
C THR A 105 13.54 -9.33 8.43
N LEU A 106 12.78 -9.10 7.36
CA LEU A 106 12.08 -10.12 6.57
C LEU A 106 13.01 -10.80 5.54
N ILE A 107 14.19 -10.24 5.27
CA ILE A 107 15.21 -10.80 4.37
C ILE A 107 16.06 -11.79 5.16
N GLY A 108 16.21 -13.02 4.64
CA GLY A 108 17.00 -14.08 5.28
C GLY A 108 18.41 -14.15 4.72
N VAL A 109 18.53 -14.22 3.39
CA VAL A 109 19.82 -14.14 2.68
C VAL A 109 19.90 -12.77 2.04
N SER A 110 20.94 -11.99 2.35
CA SER A 110 21.16 -10.64 1.80
C SER A 110 22.49 -10.49 1.07
N TYR A 111 23.40 -11.47 1.18
CA TYR A 111 24.69 -11.48 0.49
C TYR A 111 25.08 -12.89 0.00
N PRO A 112 25.60 -13.02 -1.24
CA PRO A 112 25.69 -11.97 -2.25
C PRO A 112 24.29 -11.53 -2.71
N PRO A 113 24.11 -10.28 -3.21
CA PRO A 113 22.77 -9.79 -3.59
C PRO A 113 22.03 -10.66 -4.60
N SER A 114 22.74 -11.38 -5.48
CA SER A 114 22.16 -12.33 -6.43
C SER A 114 21.50 -13.56 -5.79
N GLN A 115 21.83 -13.87 -4.53
CA GLN A 115 21.22 -14.93 -3.73
C GLN A 115 20.20 -14.37 -2.71
N GLY A 116 19.84 -13.09 -2.85
CA GLY A 116 18.88 -12.43 -1.98
C GLY A 116 17.56 -13.20 -1.87
N ALA A 117 17.13 -13.52 -0.65
CA ALA A 117 15.91 -14.27 -0.40
C ALA A 117 15.21 -13.84 0.88
N PHE A 118 13.88 -13.77 0.85
CA PHE A 118 13.08 -13.64 2.06
C PHE A 118 13.23 -14.86 2.97
N ARG A 119 13.08 -14.66 4.28
CA ARG A 119 13.12 -15.77 5.24
C ARG A 119 11.99 -16.76 4.98
N GLY A 120 12.27 -18.04 5.17
CA GLY A 120 11.29 -19.12 4.96
C GLY A 120 10.01 -18.96 5.80
N ASP A 121 10.15 -18.48 7.03
CA ASP A 121 9.05 -18.32 8.00
C ASP A 121 8.11 -17.14 7.71
N VAL A 122 8.49 -16.21 6.82
CA VAL A 122 7.64 -15.07 6.44
C VAL A 122 7.03 -15.21 5.05
N ARG A 123 7.41 -16.25 4.29
CA ARG A 123 6.94 -16.46 2.90
C ARG A 123 5.43 -16.62 2.78
N GLY A 124 4.78 -17.30 3.72
CA GLY A 124 3.32 -17.44 3.74
C GLY A 124 2.56 -16.11 3.85
N TYR A 125 3.24 -15.06 4.34
CA TYR A 125 2.72 -13.69 4.39
C TYR A 125 3.12 -12.88 3.15
N LEU A 126 4.38 -12.96 2.69
CA LEU A 126 4.90 -12.15 1.59
C LEU A 126 4.50 -12.66 0.20
N ASP A 127 4.51 -13.97 -0.05
CA ASP A 127 4.27 -14.54 -1.37
C ASP A 127 2.88 -14.12 -1.93
N PRO A 128 1.78 -14.14 -1.15
CA PRO A 128 0.48 -13.63 -1.61
C PRO A 128 0.48 -12.12 -1.90
N ILE A 129 1.23 -11.31 -1.14
CA ILE A 129 1.35 -9.86 -1.34
C ILE A 129 2.07 -9.59 -2.67
N ILE A 130 3.19 -10.26 -2.90
CA ILE A 130 3.96 -10.13 -4.14
C ILE A 130 3.12 -10.58 -5.34
N GLY A 131 2.43 -11.73 -5.22
CA GLY A 131 1.53 -12.21 -6.28
C GLY A 131 0.43 -11.21 -6.61
N TYR A 132 -0.12 -10.52 -5.60
CA TYR A 132 -1.11 -9.47 -5.83
C TYR A 132 -0.52 -8.24 -6.52
N MET A 133 0.70 -7.83 -6.14
CA MET A 133 1.39 -6.71 -6.81
C MET A 133 1.65 -6.98 -8.29
N VAL A 134 2.01 -8.23 -8.64
CA VAL A 134 2.15 -8.67 -10.04
C VAL A 134 0.82 -8.61 -10.78
N TYR A 135 -0.27 -9.07 -10.16
CA TYR A 135 -1.61 -8.98 -10.75
C TYR A 135 -2.03 -7.52 -11.03
N CYS A 136 -1.77 -6.61 -10.10
CA CYS A 136 -2.09 -5.18 -10.23
C CYS A 136 -1.23 -4.46 -11.27
N SER A 137 -0.02 -4.95 -11.57
CA SER A 137 0.84 -4.37 -12.60
C SER A 137 0.52 -4.88 -14.01
N SER A 138 0.02 -6.10 -14.13
CA SER A 138 -0.36 -6.71 -15.42
C SER A 138 -1.74 -6.29 -15.94
N THR A 139 -2.55 -5.58 -15.14
CA THR A 139 -3.91 -5.19 -15.54
C THR A 139 -3.98 -3.94 -16.44
N THR A 140 -2.86 -3.50 -17.02
CA THR A 140 -2.86 -2.48 -18.08
C THR A 140 -3.67 -2.99 -19.26
N THR A 141 -4.85 -2.40 -19.46
CA THR A 141 -5.74 -2.77 -20.56
C THR A 141 -5.22 -2.12 -21.85
N CYS A 142 -5.15 -2.89 -22.94
CA CYS A 142 -4.88 -2.42 -24.30
C CYS A 142 -5.83 -1.31 -24.75
#